data_AF-A0A7C1GR28-F1
#
_entry.id   AF-A0A7C1GR28-F1
#
_cell.length_a   1.000
_cell.length_b   1.000
_cell.length_c   1.000
_cell.angle_alpha   90.00
_cell.angle_beta   90.00
_cell.angle_gamma   90.00
#
_symmetry.space_group_name_H-M   'P 1'
#
loop_
_entity.id
_entity.type
_entity.pdbx_description
1 polymer ?
#
loop_
_entity_poly.entity_id
_entity_poly.type
_entity_poly.pdbx_seq_one_letter_code
_entity_poly.pdbx_strand_id
1 'polypeptide(L)'
;MYWQITEMTRREPEAAVADAPRFVLHRHEDASGAHHDLRLEDGNCLLGFRITGETLATGCWATEKMPHPKGWLEQDGDAQRVLAGTYQWRVSDKRCRELALHGADATVVIRFERCDAPTAEEVRTLAAFAKEQRLTMDRLPALLEDGLAARRNAIARFCGLSRELDGASFDESAWRELLGGLTLREIGAQLAAVEARYDRAHPPAPVSRPEPLRFDQPARGERARRAMRILGMQNGSD
;
A
#
# COMPACT_ATOMS: atom_id res chain seq x y z
N MET A 1 -18.04 4.44 11.08
CA MET A 1 -18.22 3.76 9.76
C MET A 1 -17.65 4.67 8.69
N TYR A 2 -16.93 4.12 7.70
CA TYR A 2 -16.26 4.93 6.67
C TYR A 2 -17.06 4.94 5.37
N TRP A 3 -17.09 6.11 4.75
CA TRP A 3 -17.75 6.41 3.49
C TRP A 3 -16.78 7.16 2.59
N GLN A 4 -17.01 7.15 1.29
CA GLN A 4 -16.29 7.98 0.32
C GLN A 4 -17.29 8.70 -0.56
N ILE A 5 -17.01 9.96 -0.90
CA ILE A 5 -17.74 10.68 -1.93
C ILE A 5 -17.29 10.13 -3.28
N THR A 6 -18.12 9.31 -3.93
CA THR A 6 -17.79 8.74 -5.24
C THR A 6 -18.22 9.63 -6.39
N GLU A 7 -19.24 10.48 -6.16
CA GLU A 7 -19.70 11.46 -7.14
C GLU A 7 -20.13 12.75 -6.43
N MET A 8 -19.80 13.89 -7.03
CA MET A 8 -20.25 15.19 -6.58
C MET A 8 -20.51 16.08 -7.79
N THR A 9 -21.71 16.63 -7.88
CA THR A 9 -22.11 17.52 -8.97
C THR A 9 -22.69 18.81 -8.40
N ARG A 10 -22.20 19.95 -8.89
CA ARG A 10 -22.81 21.26 -8.66
C ARG A 10 -23.71 21.61 -9.85
N ARG A 11 -24.93 22.03 -9.57
CA ARG A 11 -25.96 22.40 -10.55
C ARG A 11 -26.54 23.77 -10.22
N GLU A 12 -27.28 24.33 -11.17
CA GLU A 12 -28.12 25.50 -10.93
C GLU A 12 -29.05 25.28 -9.73
N PRO A 13 -29.43 26.35 -9.00
CA PRO A 13 -30.36 26.25 -7.88
C PRO A 13 -31.66 25.55 -8.29
N GLU A 14 -31.98 24.44 -7.62
CA GLU A 14 -33.27 23.78 -7.71
C GLU A 14 -34.16 24.30 -6.57
N ALA A 15 -35.44 24.55 -6.85
CA ALA A 15 -36.38 24.98 -5.83
C ALA A 15 -36.44 23.96 -4.69
N ALA A 16 -36.25 24.43 -3.46
CA ALA A 16 -36.41 23.59 -2.28
C ALA A 16 -37.85 23.07 -2.17
N VAL A 17 -38.00 21.82 -1.75
CA VAL A 17 -39.31 21.28 -1.37
C VAL A 17 -39.80 22.02 -0.12
N ALA A 18 -41.09 22.37 -0.08
CA ALA A 18 -41.70 22.96 1.10
C ALA A 18 -41.50 22.04 2.32
N ASP A 19 -41.17 22.63 3.47
CA ASP A 19 -40.89 21.91 4.73
C ASP A 19 -39.71 20.92 4.67
N ALA A 20 -38.82 21.04 3.67
CA ALA A 20 -37.61 20.24 3.63
C ALA A 20 -36.70 20.52 4.84
N PRO A 21 -36.08 19.48 5.44
CA PRO A 21 -35.20 19.65 6.58
C PRO A 21 -33.95 20.47 6.20
N ARG A 22 -33.39 21.18 7.19
CA ARG A 22 -32.24 22.06 6.97
C ARG A 22 -30.91 21.33 7.04
N PHE A 23 -29.89 21.91 6.42
CA PHE A 23 -28.51 21.49 6.62
C PHE A 23 -27.59 22.69 6.81
N VAL A 24 -26.40 22.41 7.36
CA VAL A 24 -25.24 23.29 7.31
C VAL A 24 -24.00 22.48 6.99
N LEU A 25 -23.10 23.08 6.20
CA LEU A 25 -21.78 22.58 5.91
C LEU A 25 -20.77 23.57 6.47
N HIS A 26 -19.98 23.12 7.44
CA HIS A 26 -18.93 23.91 8.06
C HIS A 26 -17.56 23.39 7.66
N ARG A 27 -16.61 24.28 7.36
CA ARG A 27 -15.18 23.96 7.30
C ARG A 27 -14.55 24.23 8.66
N HIS A 28 -13.80 23.26 9.15
CA HIS A 28 -13.05 23.30 10.39
C HIS A 28 -11.59 22.90 10.11
N GLU A 29 -10.70 23.27 11.02
CA GLU A 29 -9.30 22.87 11.01
C GLU A 29 -8.90 22.50 12.44
N ASP A 30 -8.48 21.26 12.64
CA ASP A 30 -8.07 20.76 13.95
C ASP A 30 -6.74 19.98 13.85
N ALA A 31 -6.33 19.30 14.94
CA ALA A 31 -5.08 18.55 14.97
C ALA A 31 -4.99 17.41 13.93
N SER A 32 -6.13 16.98 13.37
CA SER A 32 -6.18 16.00 12.27
C SER A 32 -6.24 16.66 10.88
N GLY A 33 -6.17 18.00 10.81
CA GLY A 33 -6.17 18.79 9.59
C GLY A 33 -7.54 19.38 9.24
N ALA A 34 -7.59 20.00 8.05
CA ALA A 34 -8.81 20.59 7.52
C ALA A 34 -9.86 19.51 7.18
N HIS A 35 -11.11 19.80 7.52
CA HIS A 35 -12.24 18.93 7.24
C HIS A 35 -13.53 19.73 7.11
N HIS A 36 -14.56 19.07 6.57
CA HIS A 36 -15.90 19.60 6.44
C HIS A 36 -16.86 18.80 7.31
N ASP A 37 -17.66 19.47 8.12
CA ASP A 37 -18.75 18.88 8.85
C ASP A 37 -20.06 19.19 8.16
N LEU A 38 -20.65 18.17 7.54
CA LEU A 38 -22.01 18.21 7.01
C LEU A 38 -22.98 17.80 8.11
N ARG A 39 -23.87 18.70 8.50
CA ARG A 39 -24.89 18.49 9.53
C ARG A 39 -26.28 18.63 8.91
N LEU A 40 -27.11 17.61 9.14
CA LEU A 40 -28.43 17.41 8.55
C LEU A 40 -29.45 17.37 9.69
N GLU A 41 -30.49 18.20 9.60
CA GLU A 41 -31.59 18.23 10.57
C GLU A 41 -32.41 16.93 10.53
N ASP A 42 -32.37 16.16 11.63
CA ASP A 42 -33.14 14.93 11.77
C ASP A 42 -33.85 14.89 13.13
N GLY A 43 -35.18 15.01 13.11
CA GLY A 43 -36.00 15.05 14.32
C GLY A 43 -35.60 16.19 15.27
N ASN A 44 -35.04 15.84 16.43
CA ASN A 44 -34.61 16.77 17.48
C ASN A 44 -33.09 17.04 17.51
N CYS A 45 -32.34 16.48 16.57
CA CYS A 45 -30.88 16.55 16.54
C CYS A 45 -30.36 16.83 15.14
N LEU A 46 -29.03 16.90 15.02
CA LEU A 46 -28.33 16.90 13.73
C LEU A 46 -27.52 15.62 13.60
N LEU A 47 -27.70 14.93 12.48
CA LEU A 47 -26.87 13.82 12.03
C LEU A 47 -25.98 14.30 10.87
N GLY A 48 -25.10 13.45 10.36
CA GLY A 48 -24.39 13.75 9.12
C GLY A 48 -22.98 13.20 9.11
N PHE A 49 -22.06 13.90 8.45
CA PHE A 49 -20.74 13.39 8.14
C PHE A 49 -19.64 14.38 8.48
N ARG A 50 -18.52 13.87 9.00
CA ARG A 50 -17.24 14.55 8.97
C ARG A 50 -16.47 14.06 7.74
N ILE A 51 -16.18 14.97 6.82
CA ILE A 51 -15.59 14.73 5.51
C ILE A 51 -14.16 15.29 5.53
N THR A 52 -13.17 14.42 5.34
CA THR A 52 -11.75 14.78 5.42
C THR A 52 -11.29 15.45 4.14
N GLY A 53 -10.55 16.55 4.26
CA GLY A 53 -9.96 17.27 3.12
C GLY A 53 -10.17 18.77 3.21
N GLU A 54 -9.24 19.52 2.61
CA GLU A 54 -9.29 20.98 2.49
C GLU A 54 -10.43 21.49 1.63
N THR A 55 -10.84 20.69 0.63
CA THR A 55 -11.94 20.98 -0.28
C THR A 55 -12.93 19.81 -0.29
N LEU A 56 -14.22 20.12 -0.40
CA LEU A 56 -15.24 19.10 -0.63
C LEU A 56 -15.25 18.67 -2.10
N ALA A 57 -14.83 17.43 -2.38
CA ALA A 57 -14.71 16.90 -3.74
C ALA A 57 -14.93 15.37 -3.79
N THR A 58 -15.10 14.85 -5.01
CA THR A 58 -15.03 13.40 -5.27
C THR A 58 -13.69 12.82 -4.79
N GLY A 59 -13.76 11.65 -4.16
CA GLY A 59 -12.62 10.95 -3.56
C GLY A 59 -12.44 11.22 -2.06
N CYS A 60 -13.06 12.27 -1.50
CA CYS A 60 -12.98 12.57 -0.07
C CYS A 60 -13.60 11.47 0.79
N TRP A 61 -12.93 11.15 1.89
CA TRP A 61 -13.39 10.19 2.89
C TRP A 61 -14.27 10.86 3.93
N ALA A 62 -15.29 10.15 4.41
CA ALA A 62 -16.24 10.64 5.36
C ALA A 62 -16.52 9.63 6.47
N THR A 63 -16.84 10.13 7.66
CA THR A 63 -17.29 9.34 8.81
C THR A 63 -18.60 9.90 9.34
N GLU A 64 -19.51 9.01 9.73
CA GLU A 64 -20.77 9.45 10.36
C GLU A 64 -20.48 10.13 11.70
N LYS A 65 -21.13 11.26 11.93
CA LYS A 65 -21.09 11.97 13.20
C LYS A 65 -22.13 11.40 14.15
N MET A 66 -21.81 11.43 15.44
CA MET A 66 -22.80 11.25 16.50
C MET A 66 -23.84 12.40 16.47
N PRO A 67 -25.01 12.24 17.08
CA PRO A 67 -26.01 13.31 17.15
C PRO A 67 -25.47 14.60 17.77
N HIS A 68 -25.78 15.75 17.16
CA HIS A 68 -25.43 17.08 17.65
C HIS A 68 -26.67 17.94 17.96
N PRO A 69 -26.57 18.97 18.82
CA PRO A 69 -27.65 19.92 19.06
C PRO A 69 -28.00 20.74 17.81
N LYS A 70 -29.29 21.09 17.64
CA LYS A 70 -29.78 21.89 16.51
C LYS A 70 -29.19 23.30 16.42
N GLY A 71 -28.68 23.85 17.51
CA GLY A 71 -28.09 25.20 17.54
C GLY A 71 -26.99 25.40 16.50
N TRP A 72 -26.30 24.34 16.08
CA TRP A 72 -25.30 24.38 15.01
C TRP A 72 -25.85 24.76 13.63
N LEU A 73 -27.17 24.67 13.39
CA LEU A 73 -27.76 25.20 12.14
C LEU A 73 -27.65 26.72 12.04
N GLU A 74 -27.61 27.41 13.19
CA GLU A 74 -27.66 28.86 13.31
C GLU A 74 -26.33 29.45 13.79
N GLN A 75 -25.53 28.65 14.50
CA GLN A 75 -24.28 29.06 15.11
C GLN A 75 -23.10 28.45 14.36
N ASP A 76 -22.13 29.28 14.02
CA ASP A 76 -20.90 28.85 13.32
C ASP A 76 -19.76 28.57 14.31
N GLY A 77 -19.74 29.25 15.46
CA GLY A 77 -18.65 29.11 16.43
C GLY A 77 -17.32 29.57 15.84
N ASP A 78 -16.31 28.69 15.88
CA ASP A 78 -15.00 28.87 15.25
C ASP A 78 -14.94 28.35 13.80
N ALA A 79 -16.04 27.80 13.30
CA ALA A 79 -16.13 27.21 11.98
C ALA A 79 -16.43 28.24 10.90
N GLN A 80 -16.01 27.94 9.67
CA GLN A 80 -16.43 28.69 8.50
C GLN A 80 -17.66 28.02 7.87
N ARG A 81 -18.79 28.74 7.76
CA ARG A 81 -19.95 28.27 6.99
C ARG A 81 -19.64 28.27 5.50
N VAL A 82 -19.64 27.08 4.89
CA VAL A 82 -19.38 26.87 3.45
C VAL A 82 -20.68 26.86 2.67
N LEU A 83 -21.70 26.19 3.20
CA LEU A 83 -23.02 26.10 2.58
C LEU A 83 -24.08 25.90 3.66
N ALA A 84 -25.29 26.39 3.42
CA ALA A 84 -26.46 26.11 4.25
C ALA A 84 -27.72 26.20 3.39
N GLY A 85 -28.80 25.57 3.84
CA GLY A 85 -30.07 25.56 3.15
C GLY A 85 -30.92 24.37 3.57
N THR A 86 -31.64 23.78 2.62
CA THR A 86 -32.43 22.56 2.84
C THR A 86 -31.86 21.38 2.09
N TYR A 87 -32.18 20.17 2.50
CA TYR A 87 -31.67 18.97 1.85
C TYR A 87 -32.77 17.96 1.57
N GLN A 88 -32.46 17.05 0.64
CA GLN A 88 -33.30 15.91 0.33
C GLN A 88 -32.45 14.66 0.13
N TRP A 89 -32.81 13.58 0.82
CA TRP A 89 -32.30 12.24 0.49
C TRP A 89 -32.93 11.78 -0.83
N ARG A 90 -32.10 11.50 -1.84
CA ARG A 90 -32.52 10.85 -3.09
C ARG A 90 -32.37 9.34 -2.98
N VAL A 91 -31.30 8.90 -2.32
CA VAL A 91 -31.04 7.50 -1.99
C VAL A 91 -30.54 7.43 -0.54
N SER A 92 -31.05 6.50 0.25
CA SER A 92 -30.56 6.26 1.61
C SER A 92 -30.67 4.79 1.97
N ASP A 93 -29.68 4.02 1.52
CA ASP A 93 -29.53 2.61 1.88
C ASP A 93 -28.25 2.37 2.71
N LYS A 94 -27.96 1.10 3.02
CA LYS A 94 -26.85 0.70 3.89
C LYS A 94 -25.47 0.82 3.25
N ARG A 95 -25.39 0.85 1.91
CA ARG A 95 -24.17 0.92 1.12
C ARG A 95 -24.02 2.22 0.34
N CYS A 96 -25.12 2.85 -0.03
CA CYS A 96 -25.17 4.04 -0.84
C CYS A 96 -26.08 5.09 -0.20
N ARG A 97 -25.62 6.33 -0.21
CA ARG A 97 -26.44 7.49 0.12
C ARG A 97 -26.25 8.57 -0.93
N GLU A 98 -27.34 9.15 -1.38
CA GLU A 98 -27.32 10.28 -2.31
C GLU A 98 -28.14 11.42 -1.73
N LEU A 99 -27.50 12.58 -1.63
CA LEU A 99 -28.02 13.75 -0.95
C LEU A 99 -28.01 14.93 -1.92
N ALA A 100 -29.15 15.60 -2.07
CA ALA A 100 -29.23 16.90 -2.71
C ALA A 100 -29.23 17.99 -1.62
N LEU A 101 -28.26 18.90 -1.70
CA LEU A 101 -28.08 20.06 -0.84
C LEU A 101 -28.52 21.31 -1.60
N HIS A 102 -29.66 21.86 -1.26
CA HIS A 102 -30.25 23.04 -1.89
C HIS A 102 -29.77 24.30 -1.15
N GLY A 103 -28.73 24.93 -1.68
CA GLY A 103 -28.24 26.23 -1.20
C GLY A 103 -28.88 27.40 -1.97
N ALA A 104 -28.54 28.62 -1.56
CA ALA A 104 -29.03 29.83 -2.22
C ALA A 104 -28.55 29.94 -3.68
N ASP A 105 -27.27 29.63 -3.94
CA ASP A 105 -26.63 29.85 -5.24
C ASP A 105 -26.44 28.59 -6.08
N ALA A 106 -26.69 27.40 -5.52
CA ALA A 106 -26.55 26.14 -6.24
C ALA A 106 -27.21 24.98 -5.50
N THR A 107 -27.57 23.95 -6.27
CA THR A 107 -27.82 22.62 -5.72
C THR A 107 -26.57 21.76 -5.87
N VAL A 108 -26.11 21.18 -4.76
CA VAL A 108 -24.98 20.23 -4.75
C VAL A 108 -25.52 18.83 -4.49
N VAL A 109 -25.29 17.92 -5.43
CA VAL A 109 -25.64 16.51 -5.28
C VAL A 109 -24.38 15.73 -4.91
N ILE A 110 -24.43 15.00 -3.80
CA ILE A 110 -23.30 14.21 -3.28
C ILE A 110 -23.74 12.76 -3.14
N ARG A 111 -22.98 11.86 -3.76
CA ARG A 111 -23.12 10.41 -3.60
C ARG A 111 -22.02 9.89 -2.69
N PHE A 112 -22.42 9.25 -1.60
CA PHE A 112 -21.56 8.53 -0.69
C PHE A 112 -21.70 7.03 -0.92
N GLU A 113 -20.57 6.35 -1.03
CA GLU A 113 -20.51 4.89 -0.98
C GLU A 113 -19.79 4.45 0.28
N ARG A 114 -20.36 3.44 0.94
CA ARG A 114 -19.79 2.85 2.13
C ARG A 114 -18.61 2.00 1.71
N CYS A 115 -17.46 2.28 2.30
CA CYS A 115 -16.27 1.50 2.05
C CYS A 115 -16.29 0.24 2.91
N ASP A 116 -15.86 -0.87 2.34
CA ASP A 116 -15.53 -2.06 3.12
C ASP A 116 -14.35 -1.70 4.02
N ALA A 117 -14.62 -1.67 5.32
CA ALA A 117 -13.65 -1.31 6.33
C ALA A 117 -13.08 -2.58 6.95
N PRO A 118 -11.79 -2.60 7.31
CA PRO A 118 -11.27 -3.70 8.11
C PRO A 118 -12.08 -3.81 9.40
N THR A 119 -12.36 -5.04 9.79
CA THR A 119 -12.97 -5.40 11.07
C THR A 119 -12.08 -4.92 12.22
N ALA A 120 -12.67 -4.79 13.42
CA ALA A 120 -11.91 -4.43 14.61
C ALA A 120 -10.77 -5.43 14.90
N GLU A 121 -10.96 -6.70 14.56
CA GLU A 121 -9.94 -7.75 14.71
C GLU A 121 -8.79 -7.58 13.71
N GLU A 122 -9.07 -7.26 12.45
CA GLU A 122 -8.05 -6.97 11.43
C GLU A 122 -7.24 -5.72 11.81
N VAL A 123 -7.89 -4.65 12.26
CA VAL A 123 -7.20 -3.44 12.74
C VAL A 123 -6.34 -3.76 13.96
N ARG A 124 -6.83 -4.57 14.91
CA ARG A 124 -6.05 -5.00 16.08
C ARG A 124 -4.83 -5.83 15.68
N THR A 125 -4.99 -6.73 14.71
CA THR A 125 -3.90 -7.56 14.20
C THR A 125 -2.82 -6.69 13.56
N LEU A 126 -3.21 -5.74 12.70
CA LEU A 126 -2.27 -4.79 12.09
C LEU A 126 -1.57 -3.90 13.13
N ALA A 127 -2.31 -3.40 14.12
CA ALA A 127 -1.75 -2.58 15.19
C ALA A 127 -0.77 -3.36 16.08
N ALA A 128 -1.08 -4.62 16.40
CA ALA A 128 -0.19 -5.50 17.16
C ALA A 128 1.09 -5.79 16.36
N PHE A 129 0.97 -6.10 15.07
CA PHE A 129 2.11 -6.29 14.18
C PHE A 129 2.99 -5.03 14.10
N ALA A 130 2.38 -3.86 13.87
CA ALA A 130 3.12 -2.59 13.84
C ALA A 130 3.88 -2.35 15.15
N LYS A 131 3.23 -2.58 16.30
CA LYS A 131 3.85 -2.44 17.62
C LYS A 131 5.03 -3.40 17.81
N GLU A 132 4.88 -4.67 17.44
CA GLU A 132 5.94 -5.68 17.55
C GLU A 132 7.17 -5.29 16.72
N GLN A 133 6.94 -4.77 15.51
CA GLN A 133 7.99 -4.30 14.61
C GLN A 133 8.47 -2.86 14.89
N ARG A 134 7.93 -2.21 15.95
CA ARG A 134 8.22 -0.81 16.31
C ARG A 134 7.94 0.18 15.17
N LEU A 135 6.90 -0.10 14.40
CA LEU A 135 6.39 0.72 13.31
C LEU A 135 5.19 1.52 13.76
N THR A 136 4.97 2.65 13.09
CA THR A 136 3.73 3.43 13.18
C THR A 136 2.79 3.04 12.04
N MET A 137 1.48 3.18 12.24
CA MET A 137 0.46 2.73 11.26
C MET A 137 0.60 3.43 9.90
N ASP A 138 1.07 4.69 9.87
CA ASP A 138 1.35 5.47 8.66
C ASP A 138 2.51 4.90 7.83
N ARG A 139 3.37 4.05 8.40
CA ARG A 139 4.49 3.40 7.68
C ARG A 139 4.10 2.10 6.99
N LEU A 140 2.99 1.48 7.39
CA LEU A 140 2.56 0.20 6.84
C LEU A 140 2.29 0.24 5.32
N PRO A 141 1.66 1.28 4.75
CA PRO A 141 1.41 1.33 3.29
C PRO A 141 2.69 1.20 2.47
N ALA A 142 3.74 1.98 2.80
CA ALA A 142 5.01 1.92 2.09
C ALA A 142 5.69 0.54 2.20
N LEU A 143 5.64 -0.09 3.38
CA LEU A 143 6.19 -1.44 3.57
C LEU A 143 5.42 -2.52 2.79
N LEU A 144 4.11 -2.37 2.65
CA LEU A 144 3.30 -3.26 1.80
C LEU A 144 3.68 -3.10 0.33
N GLU A 145 3.88 -1.86 -0.14
CA GLU A 145 4.35 -1.58 -1.51
C GLU A 145 5.73 -2.19 -1.76
N ASP A 146 6.67 -2.01 -0.83
CA ASP A 146 8.01 -2.62 -0.88
C ASP A 146 7.93 -4.15 -0.93
N GLY A 147 7.05 -4.75 -0.11
CA GLY A 147 6.83 -6.19 -0.11
C GLY A 147 6.28 -6.71 -1.45
N LEU A 148 5.33 -5.99 -2.05
CA LEU A 148 4.80 -6.31 -3.38
C LEU A 148 5.84 -6.14 -4.49
N ALA A 149 6.69 -5.12 -4.39
CA ALA A 149 7.82 -4.93 -5.31
C ALA A 149 8.85 -6.05 -5.17
N ALA A 150 9.27 -6.39 -3.95
CA ALA A 150 10.19 -7.48 -3.67
C ALA A 150 9.68 -8.82 -4.21
N ARG A 151 8.38 -9.11 -4.02
CA ARG A 151 7.71 -10.27 -4.60
C ARG A 151 7.79 -10.30 -6.13
N ARG A 152 7.41 -9.20 -6.80
CA ARG A 152 7.46 -9.12 -8.27
C ARG A 152 8.89 -9.32 -8.78
N ASN A 153 9.88 -8.72 -8.13
CA ASN A 153 11.29 -8.84 -8.49
C ASN A 153 11.81 -10.27 -8.32
N ALA A 154 11.47 -10.93 -7.19
CA ALA A 154 11.86 -12.31 -6.95
C ALA A 154 11.27 -13.28 -7.98
N ILE A 155 9.98 -13.12 -8.32
CA ILE A 155 9.32 -13.92 -9.37
C ILE A 155 9.96 -13.64 -10.74
N ALA A 156 10.18 -12.38 -11.11
CA ALA A 156 10.81 -12.04 -12.38
C ALA A 156 12.22 -12.63 -12.50
N ARG A 157 13.01 -12.57 -11.43
CA ARG A 157 14.35 -13.17 -11.38
C ARG A 157 14.30 -14.68 -11.49
N PHE A 158 13.40 -15.34 -10.76
CA PHE A 158 13.18 -16.79 -10.88
C PHE A 158 12.87 -17.17 -12.33
N CYS A 159 11.89 -16.52 -12.95
CA CYS A 159 11.50 -16.82 -14.32
C CYS A 159 12.62 -16.53 -15.33
N GLY A 160 13.41 -15.48 -15.11
CA GLY A 160 14.56 -15.16 -15.95
C GLY A 160 15.63 -16.26 -15.92
N LEU A 161 16.03 -16.69 -14.72
CA LEU A 161 17.04 -17.75 -14.56
C LEU A 161 16.55 -19.10 -15.05
N SER A 162 15.31 -19.47 -14.75
CA SER A 162 14.72 -20.73 -15.20
C SER A 162 14.58 -20.79 -16.72
N ARG A 163 14.24 -19.66 -17.37
CA ARG A 163 14.22 -19.58 -18.84
C ARG A 163 15.58 -19.82 -19.46
N GLU A 164 16.63 -19.25 -18.86
CA GLU A 164 18.00 -19.45 -19.34
C GLU A 164 18.44 -20.92 -19.18
N LEU A 165 18.00 -21.59 -18.10
CA LEU A 165 18.31 -23.00 -17.85
C LEU A 165 17.52 -23.98 -18.74
N ASP A 166 16.22 -23.75 -18.89
CA ASP A 166 15.29 -24.72 -19.50
C ASP A 166 14.98 -24.38 -20.97
N GLY A 167 15.27 -23.15 -21.43
CA GLY A 167 15.15 -22.73 -22.82
C GLY A 167 13.70 -22.73 -23.34
N ALA A 168 13.50 -23.31 -24.53
CA ALA A 168 12.21 -23.27 -25.22
C ALA A 168 11.08 -24.07 -24.53
N SER A 169 11.39 -24.94 -23.57
CA SER A 169 10.39 -25.69 -22.79
C SER A 169 9.89 -24.93 -21.57
N PHE A 170 10.45 -23.75 -21.27
CA PHE A 170 10.07 -22.95 -20.11
C PHE A 170 8.74 -22.22 -20.34
N ASP A 171 7.70 -22.61 -19.59
CA ASP A 171 6.42 -21.90 -19.55
C ASP A 171 6.42 -20.85 -18.43
N GLU A 172 6.70 -19.59 -18.79
CA GLU A 172 6.71 -18.48 -17.83
C GLU A 172 5.34 -18.25 -17.18
N SER A 173 4.25 -18.45 -17.93
CA SER A 173 2.90 -18.14 -17.45
C SER A 173 2.49 -19.09 -16.32
N ALA A 174 2.73 -20.39 -16.51
CA ALA A 174 2.46 -21.42 -15.51
C ALA A 174 3.29 -21.20 -14.24
N TRP A 175 4.57 -20.82 -14.37
CA TRP A 175 5.41 -20.54 -13.21
C TRP A 175 5.01 -19.27 -12.47
N ARG A 176 4.58 -18.21 -13.16
CA ARG A 176 4.07 -16.99 -12.50
C ARG A 176 2.80 -17.25 -11.72
N GLU A 177 1.89 -18.06 -12.26
CA GLU A 177 0.67 -18.47 -11.57
C GLU A 177 1.00 -19.27 -10.30
N LEU A 178 1.87 -20.28 -10.43
CA LEU A 178 2.30 -21.11 -9.30
C LEU A 178 2.96 -20.28 -8.19
N LEU A 179 3.90 -19.41 -8.55
CA LEU A 179 4.62 -18.57 -7.58
C LEU A 179 3.74 -17.47 -6.97
N GLY A 180 2.69 -17.04 -7.68
CA GLY A 180 1.77 -16.00 -7.23
C GLY A 180 1.07 -16.34 -5.91
N GLY A 181 0.78 -17.63 -5.68
CA GLY A 181 0.13 -18.12 -4.45
C GLY A 181 1.05 -18.31 -3.24
N LEU A 182 2.38 -18.23 -3.41
CA LEU A 182 3.34 -18.51 -2.34
C LEU A 182 3.63 -17.29 -1.48
N THR A 183 4.19 -17.47 -0.29
CA THR A 183 4.76 -16.38 0.51
C THR A 183 6.09 -15.90 -0.07
N LEU A 184 6.53 -14.67 0.24
CA LEU A 184 7.82 -14.14 -0.22
C LEU A 184 9.00 -15.05 0.21
N ARG A 185 8.91 -15.62 1.41
CA ARG A 185 9.91 -16.57 1.93
C ARG A 185 9.99 -17.84 1.08
N GLU A 186 8.86 -18.40 0.68
CA GLU A 186 8.81 -19.59 -0.17
C GLU A 186 9.31 -19.29 -1.58
N ILE A 187 8.94 -18.14 -2.16
CA ILE A 187 9.51 -17.67 -3.44
C ILE A 187 11.03 -17.56 -3.33
N GLY A 188 11.54 -16.99 -2.24
CA GLY A 188 12.98 -16.89 -1.98
C GLY A 188 13.67 -18.25 -1.92
N ALA A 189 13.06 -19.26 -1.30
CA ALA A 189 13.60 -20.61 -1.27
C ALA A 189 13.65 -21.27 -2.66
N GLN A 190 12.60 -21.09 -3.47
CA GLN A 190 12.56 -21.58 -4.86
C GLN A 190 13.60 -20.85 -5.73
N LEU A 191 13.72 -19.54 -5.58
CA LEU A 191 14.71 -18.72 -6.28
C LEU A 191 16.14 -19.17 -5.93
N ALA A 192 16.46 -19.38 -4.65
CA ALA A 192 17.78 -19.85 -4.24
C ALA A 192 18.14 -21.22 -4.85
N ALA A 193 17.18 -22.13 -4.99
CA ALA A 193 17.39 -23.42 -5.64
C ALA A 193 17.70 -23.29 -7.15
N VAL A 194 17.02 -22.37 -7.84
CA VAL A 194 17.28 -22.07 -9.25
C VAL A 194 18.61 -21.34 -9.42
N GLU A 195 18.93 -20.38 -8.55
CA GLU A 195 20.24 -19.70 -8.53
C GLU A 195 21.39 -20.71 -8.38
N ALA A 196 21.27 -21.66 -7.45
CA ALA A 196 22.28 -22.72 -7.29
C ALA A 196 22.39 -23.64 -8.52
N ARG A 197 21.29 -23.90 -9.24
CA ARG A 197 21.34 -24.62 -10.53
C ARG A 197 22.03 -23.78 -11.60
N TYR A 198 21.69 -22.50 -11.67
CA TYR A 198 22.26 -21.54 -12.61
C TYR A 198 23.77 -21.40 -12.44
N ASP A 199 24.24 -21.18 -11.21
CA ASP A 199 25.66 -21.05 -10.91
C ASP A 199 26.45 -22.33 -11.23
N ARG A 200 25.84 -23.51 -11.12
CA ARG A 200 26.49 -24.77 -11.55
C ARG A 200 26.60 -24.88 -13.07
N ALA A 201 25.61 -24.38 -13.81
CA ALA A 201 25.62 -24.39 -15.27
C ALA A 201 26.50 -23.26 -15.85
N HIS A 202 26.58 -22.13 -15.14
CA HIS A 202 27.29 -20.91 -15.52
C HIS A 202 28.20 -20.46 -14.37
N PRO A 203 29.27 -21.21 -14.05
CA PRO A 203 30.11 -20.90 -12.90
C PRO A 203 30.70 -19.50 -13.02
N PRO A 204 30.57 -18.65 -11.98
CA PRO A 204 31.10 -17.31 -12.02
C PRO A 204 32.62 -17.35 -12.21
N ALA A 205 33.13 -16.46 -13.06
CA ALA A 205 34.57 -16.34 -13.24
C ALA A 205 35.23 -15.99 -11.90
N PRO A 206 36.35 -16.63 -11.53
CA PRO A 206 37.03 -16.30 -10.28
C PRO A 206 37.46 -14.83 -10.30
N VAL A 207 37.09 -14.11 -9.23
CA VAL A 207 37.36 -12.67 -9.05
C VAL A 207 38.86 -12.38 -9.03
N SER A 208 39.69 -13.39 -8.71
CA SER A 208 41.13 -13.33 -8.88
C SER A 208 41.60 -14.36 -9.91
N ARG A 209 42.37 -13.89 -10.89
CA ARG A 209 43.27 -14.74 -11.66
C ARG A 209 44.64 -14.57 -11.00
N PRO A 210 45.13 -15.55 -10.21
CA PRO A 210 46.46 -15.43 -9.63
C PRO A 210 47.46 -15.18 -10.76
N GLU A 211 48.24 -14.10 -10.63
CA GLU A 211 49.29 -13.80 -11.59
C GLU A 211 50.27 -14.99 -11.62
N PRO A 212 50.59 -15.54 -12.80
CA PRO A 212 51.60 -16.59 -12.90
C PRO A 212 52.91 -16.03 -12.35
N LEU A 213 53.34 -16.53 -11.19
CA LEU A 213 54.65 -16.17 -10.65
C LEU A 213 55.70 -16.57 -11.69
N ARG A 214 56.34 -15.58 -12.31
CA ARG A 214 57.49 -15.78 -13.19
C ARG A 214 58.62 -16.28 -12.33
N PHE A 215 58.71 -17.59 -12.19
CA PHE A 215 59.88 -18.20 -11.62
C PHE A 215 60.89 -18.37 -12.74
N ASP A 216 62.04 -17.71 -12.60
CA ASP A 216 63.23 -18.11 -13.34
C ASP A 216 63.40 -19.62 -13.14
N GLN A 217 63.59 -20.36 -14.23
CA GLN A 217 63.66 -21.83 -14.23
C GLN A 217 64.54 -22.45 -13.12
N PRO A 218 65.66 -21.83 -12.64
CA PRO A 218 66.46 -22.38 -11.55
C PRO A 218 65.68 -22.53 -10.23
N ALA A 219 64.78 -21.58 -9.93
CA ALA A 219 64.06 -21.54 -8.66
C ALA A 219 62.91 -22.56 -8.56
N ARG A 220 62.51 -23.18 -9.69
CA ARG A 220 61.49 -24.23 -9.73
C ARG A 220 62.06 -25.58 -9.33
N GLY A 221 63.29 -25.89 -9.78
CA GLY A 221 64.00 -27.11 -9.41
C GLY A 221 64.38 -27.18 -7.93
N GLU A 222 64.83 -26.06 -7.35
CA GLU A 222 65.18 -25.99 -5.93
C GLU A 222 63.97 -26.14 -5.01
N ARG A 223 62.83 -25.55 -5.35
CA ARG A 223 61.60 -25.69 -4.56
C ARG A 223 61.00 -27.08 -4.62
N ALA A 224 61.01 -27.73 -5.79
CA ALA A 224 60.60 -29.13 -5.91
C ALA A 224 61.49 -30.05 -5.07
N ARG A 225 62.82 -29.85 -5.10
CA ARG A 225 63.75 -30.59 -4.25
C ARG A 225 63.55 -30.31 -2.76
N ARG A 226 63.24 -29.07 -2.38
CA ARG A 226 62.95 -28.70 -0.98
C ARG A 226 61.62 -29.29 -0.49
N ALA A 227 60.59 -29.30 -1.33
CA ALA A 227 59.30 -29.94 -1.03
C ALA A 227 59.44 -31.45 -0.87
N MET A 228 60.20 -32.13 -1.74
CA MET A 228 60.51 -33.57 -1.61
C MET A 228 61.29 -33.87 -0.32
N ARG A 229 62.19 -32.95 0.09
CA ARG A 229 62.94 -33.04 1.36
C ARG A 229 62.03 -32.88 2.59
N ILE A 230 61.04 -31.98 2.52
CA ILE A 230 60.03 -31.78 3.57
C ILE A 230 59.08 -32.99 3.66
N LEU A 231 58.78 -33.62 2.54
CA LEU A 231 57.95 -34.84 2.46
C LEU A 231 58.71 -36.13 2.77
N GLY A 232 59.99 -36.05 3.18
CA GLY A 232 60.77 -37.21 3.63
C GLY A 232 61.24 -38.17 2.53
N MET A 233 61.12 -37.80 1.26
CA MET A 233 61.59 -38.63 0.14
C MET A 233 63.04 -38.28 -0.20
N GLN A 234 64.00 -38.88 0.49
CA GLN A 234 65.38 -38.96 0.01
C GLN A 234 65.50 -40.15 -0.95
N ASN A 235 65.86 -39.88 -2.21
CA ASN A 235 66.28 -40.92 -3.14
C ASN A 235 67.55 -41.57 -2.57
N GLY A 236 67.42 -42.81 -2.11
CA GLY A 236 68.57 -43.67 -1.88
C GLY A 236 69.26 -43.93 -3.22
N SER A 237 70.52 -43.57 -3.30
CA SER A 237 71.44 -44.03 -4.34
C SER A 237 72.65 -44.60 -3.62
N ASP A 238 72.71 -45.92 -3.57
CA ASP A 238 73.96 -46.68 -3.65
C ASP A 238 74.10 -47.18 -5.09
#